data_AF-A0A9X9XHW9-F1
#
_entry.id   AF-A0A9X9XHW9-F1
#
_cell.length_a   1.000
_cell.length_b   1.000
_cell.length_c   1.000
_cell.angle_alpha   90.00
_cell.angle_beta   90.00
_cell.angle_gamma   90.00
#
_symmetry.space_group_name_H-M   'P 1'
#
loop_
_entity.id
_entity.type
_entity.pdbx_description
1 polymer ?
#
loop_
_entity_poly.entity_id
_entity_poly.type
_entity_poly.pdbx_seq_one_letter_code
_entity_poly.pdbx_strand_id
1 'polypeptide(L)'
;MTGGGAPLPRNCLALFALVLVAGCSLPPNTALRDWARTASILADHPAAVAPEPGAAPPRAAPAPDPGDEAARARRDGLVAQQQALAVYLYALGVLAEEEQPLTFREEPYAALAPRAAAADPAAARAVAEIGAILRAAREANLPPGARANSAGQATVVEDHRLRSVIRAADTPVQALVAALAAGIAAAPPAGAERRPGADREAYLRVLAAIGEGHAMLKARARHITQEDLARELRAEEDRLIRAAYRLPADPAIGARRPLGGVVAEVVQP
;
A
#
# COMPACT_ATOMS: atom_id res chain seq x y z
N MET A 1 45.25 44.36 20.88
CA MET A 1 44.76 42.96 20.87
C MET A 1 44.06 42.73 19.54
N THR A 2 44.81 42.33 18.52
CA THR A 2 44.35 42.12 17.14
C THR A 2 44.04 40.63 16.95
N GLY A 3 42.76 40.28 16.92
CA GLY A 3 42.30 38.90 16.68
C GLY A 3 42.39 38.55 15.20
N GLY A 4 43.39 37.74 14.83
CA GLY A 4 43.53 37.17 13.50
C GLY A 4 42.49 36.07 13.27
N GLY A 5 41.51 36.35 12.40
CA GLY A 5 40.60 35.34 11.87
C GLY A 5 41.33 34.44 10.89
N ALA A 6 41.50 33.16 11.25
CA ALA A 6 42.05 32.16 10.34
C ALA A 6 41.09 31.94 9.14
N PRO A 7 41.58 31.92 7.89
CA PRO A 7 40.74 31.64 6.74
C PRO A 7 40.29 30.18 6.77
N LEU A 8 38.98 29.96 6.75
CA LEU A 8 38.39 28.63 6.57
C LEU A 8 38.89 28.00 5.26
N PRO A 9 39.31 26.73 5.25
CA PRO A 9 39.81 26.07 4.05
C PRO A 9 38.70 25.98 3.01
N ARG A 10 39.00 26.40 1.77
CA ARG A 10 38.09 26.38 0.60
C ARG A 10 37.36 25.05 0.38
N ASN A 11 37.91 23.94 0.86
CA ASN A 11 37.32 22.60 0.74
C ASN A 11 36.12 22.36 1.66
N CYS A 12 36.00 23.06 2.80
CA CYS A 12 34.83 22.93 3.69
C CYS A 12 33.58 23.62 3.13
N LEU A 13 33.75 24.70 2.36
CA LEU A 13 32.65 25.42 1.71
C LEU A 13 32.04 24.62 0.56
N ALA A 14 32.86 23.87 -0.19
CA ALA A 14 32.39 23.00 -1.27
C ALA A 14 31.56 21.82 -0.74
N LEU A 15 31.94 21.23 0.41
CA LEU A 15 31.19 20.13 1.02
C LEU A 15 29.85 20.60 1.62
N PHE A 16 29.81 21.80 2.22
CA PHE A 16 28.56 22.37 2.75
C PHE A 16 27.58 22.75 1.63
N ALA A 17 28.09 23.27 0.50
CA ALA A 17 27.26 23.54 -0.68
C ALA A 17 26.70 22.26 -1.30
N LEU A 18 27.45 21.15 -1.30
CA LEU A 18 26.98 19.86 -1.83
C LEU A 18 25.92 19.21 -0.92
N VAL A 19 26.02 19.36 0.40
CA VAL A 19 24.99 18.91 1.35
C VAL A 19 23.73 19.80 1.28
N LEU A 20 23.88 21.11 1.08
CA LEU A 20 22.75 22.03 0.89
C LEU A 20 22.03 21.81 -0.45
N VAL A 21 22.73 21.45 -1.52
CA VAL A 21 22.12 21.13 -2.82
C VAL A 21 21.46 19.74 -2.82
N ALA A 22 22.01 18.77 -2.10
CA ALA A 22 21.37 17.46 -1.90
C ALA A 22 20.08 17.53 -1.06
N GLY A 23 19.95 18.55 -0.20
CA GLY A 23 18.72 18.82 0.56
C GLY A 23 17.60 19.50 -0.24
N CYS A 24 17.85 19.99 -1.46
CA CYS A 24 16.93 20.86 -2.19
C CYS A 24 16.20 20.23 -3.39
N SER A 25 16.21 18.90 -3.59
CA SER A 25 15.50 18.33 -4.75
C SER A 25 15.04 16.89 -4.59
N LEU A 26 14.65 16.46 -3.39
CA LEU A 26 13.80 15.27 -3.33
C LEU A 26 12.43 15.63 -3.91
N PRO A 27 11.89 14.84 -4.86
CA PRO A 27 10.54 15.05 -5.37
C PRO A 27 9.56 15.20 -4.20
N PRO A 28 8.57 16.12 -4.31
CA PRO A 28 7.77 16.58 -3.18
C PRO A 28 7.00 15.47 -2.43
N ASN A 29 6.83 14.28 -3.04
CA ASN A 29 6.04 13.19 -2.46
C ASN A 29 6.83 11.88 -2.23
N THR A 30 8.17 11.92 -2.18
CA THR A 30 8.97 10.69 -1.96
C THR A 30 8.57 9.91 -0.71
N ALA A 31 8.33 10.59 0.41
CA ALA A 31 7.89 9.95 1.65
C ALA A 31 6.52 9.26 1.52
N LEU A 32 5.60 9.83 0.73
CA LEU A 32 4.30 9.20 0.47
C LEU A 32 4.46 7.95 -0.37
N ARG A 33 5.31 8.02 -1.40
CA ARG A 33 5.61 6.88 -2.26
C ARG A 33 6.20 5.72 -1.46
N ASP A 34 7.17 6.00 -0.60
CA ASP A 34 7.87 4.99 0.19
C ASP A 34 6.91 4.35 1.21
N TRP A 35 6.15 5.18 1.95
CA TRP A 35 5.07 4.70 2.82
C TRP A 35 4.05 3.81 2.07
N ALA A 36 3.56 4.27 0.92
CA ALA A 36 2.54 3.57 0.14
C ALA A 36 3.05 2.23 -0.41
N ARG A 37 4.31 2.19 -0.85
CA ARG A 37 5.00 0.95 -1.26
C ARG A 37 5.13 -0.01 -0.09
N THR A 38 5.60 0.45 1.07
CA THR A 38 5.74 -0.36 2.28
C THR A 38 4.38 -0.91 2.72
N ALA A 39 3.35 -0.06 2.77
CA ALA A 39 1.99 -0.46 3.12
C ALA A 39 1.41 -1.48 2.14
N SER A 40 1.65 -1.32 0.83
CA SER A 40 1.20 -2.26 -0.20
C SER A 40 1.80 -3.66 0.00
N ILE A 41 3.12 -3.74 0.25
CA ILE A 41 3.82 -5.00 0.51
C ILE A 41 3.25 -5.67 1.78
N LEU A 42 3.02 -4.88 2.82
CA LEU A 42 2.51 -5.41 4.09
C LEU A 42 1.04 -5.80 4.03
N ALA A 43 0.23 -5.16 3.19
CA ALA A 43 -1.16 -5.56 2.96
C ALA A 43 -1.23 -6.95 2.29
N ASP A 44 -0.33 -7.25 1.35
CA ASP A 44 -0.20 -8.55 0.66
C ASP A 44 0.63 -9.56 1.47
N HIS A 45 0.16 -9.90 2.68
CA HIS A 45 0.81 -10.89 3.56
C HIS A 45 0.04 -12.23 3.51
N PRO A 46 0.37 -13.14 2.56
CA PRO A 46 -0.41 -14.36 2.30
C PRO A 46 -0.37 -15.36 3.46
N ALA A 47 0.68 -15.32 4.28
CA ALA A 47 0.81 -16.18 5.46
C ALA A 47 -0.30 -15.93 6.50
N ALA A 48 -0.95 -14.76 6.49
CA ALA A 48 -2.07 -14.47 7.38
C ALA A 48 -3.38 -15.22 7.02
N VAL A 49 -3.48 -15.75 5.80
CA VAL A 49 -4.69 -16.43 5.29
C VAL A 49 -4.38 -17.87 4.81
N ALA A 50 -3.12 -18.29 4.89
CA ALA A 50 -2.65 -19.59 4.41
C ALA A 50 -3.25 -20.77 5.22
N PRO A 51 -3.58 -21.89 4.55
CA PRO A 51 -3.89 -23.15 5.22
C PRO A 51 -2.64 -23.79 5.84
N GLU A 52 -2.87 -24.64 6.84
CA GLU A 52 -1.83 -25.44 7.54
C GLU A 52 -0.88 -26.18 6.59
N PRO A 53 0.45 -26.01 6.71
CA PRO A 53 1.41 -26.93 6.12
C PRO A 53 1.42 -28.22 6.94
N GLY A 54 0.53 -29.15 6.59
CA GLY A 54 0.34 -30.41 7.33
C GLY A 54 -1.01 -31.09 7.10
N ALA A 55 -1.97 -30.39 6.46
CA ALA A 55 -3.16 -31.05 5.93
C ALA A 55 -2.70 -32.04 4.85
N ALA A 56 -2.62 -33.32 5.21
CA ALA A 56 -2.22 -34.38 4.31
C ALA A 56 -3.04 -34.26 3.01
N PRO A 57 -2.42 -34.35 1.81
CA PRO A 57 -3.19 -34.37 0.58
C PRO A 57 -4.19 -35.52 0.70
N PRO A 58 -5.50 -35.28 0.54
CA PRO A 58 -6.46 -36.33 0.72
C PRO A 58 -6.17 -37.43 -0.30
N ARG A 59 -5.74 -38.60 0.18
CA ARG A 59 -5.63 -39.81 -0.63
C ARG A 59 -7.03 -40.10 -1.15
N ALA A 60 -7.25 -39.89 -2.44
CA ALA A 60 -8.51 -40.12 -3.16
C ALA A 60 -9.75 -39.68 -2.36
N ALA A 61 -10.00 -38.38 -2.30
CA ALA A 61 -11.09 -37.81 -1.51
C ALA A 61 -12.48 -38.22 -2.05
N PRO A 62 -13.46 -38.53 -1.16
CA PRO A 62 -14.87 -38.40 -1.51
C PRO A 62 -15.21 -36.93 -1.84
N ALA A 63 -16.40 -36.68 -2.41
CA ALA A 63 -16.84 -35.33 -2.76
C ALA A 63 -16.65 -34.34 -1.59
N PRO A 64 -16.20 -33.10 -1.87
CA PRO A 64 -15.92 -32.11 -0.83
C PRO A 64 -17.15 -31.86 0.05
N ASP A 65 -16.94 -31.81 1.36
CA ASP A 65 -17.97 -31.38 2.32
C ASP A 65 -18.38 -29.92 2.02
N PRO A 66 -19.68 -29.58 1.93
CA PRO A 66 -20.14 -28.20 1.83
C PRO A 66 -19.51 -27.24 2.85
N GLY A 67 -19.18 -27.71 4.05
CA GLY A 67 -18.48 -26.90 5.06
C GLY A 67 -17.06 -26.50 4.65
N ASP A 68 -16.34 -27.39 3.96
CA ASP A 68 -15.00 -27.13 3.46
C ASP A 68 -15.00 -26.16 2.27
N GLU A 69 -16.03 -26.24 1.41
CA GLU A 69 -16.20 -25.30 0.31
C GLU A 69 -16.47 -23.88 0.81
N ALA A 70 -17.36 -23.71 1.79
CA ALA A 70 -17.62 -22.41 2.39
C ALA A 70 -16.38 -21.84 3.09
N ALA A 71 -15.60 -22.67 3.79
CA ALA A 71 -14.34 -22.25 4.41
C ALA A 71 -13.28 -21.83 3.36
N ARG A 72 -13.16 -22.58 2.26
CA ARG A 72 -12.28 -22.21 1.12
C ARG A 72 -12.72 -20.89 0.48
N ALA A 73 -14.01 -20.72 0.22
CA ALA A 73 -14.56 -19.49 -0.37
C ALA A 73 -14.34 -18.27 0.55
N ARG A 74 -14.52 -18.42 1.86
CA ARG A 74 -14.21 -17.37 2.83
C ARG A 74 -12.73 -16.99 2.81
N ARG A 75 -11.81 -17.97 2.78
CA ARG A 75 -10.35 -17.70 2.70
C ARG A 75 -10.01 -16.97 1.40
N ASP A 76 -10.57 -17.42 0.27
CA ASP A 76 -10.40 -16.73 -1.01
C ASP A 76 -10.89 -15.28 -0.95
N GLY A 77 -12.02 -15.04 -0.28
CA GLY A 77 -12.52 -13.69 -0.06
C GLY A 77 -11.60 -12.81 0.78
N LEU A 78 -10.94 -13.34 1.82
CA LEU A 78 -9.94 -12.60 2.59
C LEU A 78 -8.69 -12.28 1.77
N VAL A 79 -8.22 -13.23 0.95
CA VAL A 79 -7.12 -12.98 0.00
C VAL A 79 -7.50 -11.88 -0.99
N ALA A 80 -8.73 -11.91 -1.52
CA ALA A 80 -9.20 -10.88 -2.44
C ALA A 80 -9.24 -9.47 -1.80
N GLN A 81 -9.59 -9.38 -0.51
CA GLN A 81 -9.54 -8.12 0.25
C GLN A 81 -8.11 -7.61 0.43
N GLN A 82 -7.15 -8.48 0.76
CA GLN A 82 -5.72 -8.13 0.85
C GLN A 82 -5.20 -7.61 -0.49
N GLN A 83 -5.51 -8.32 -1.58
CA GLN A 83 -5.12 -7.93 -2.93
C GLN A 83 -5.69 -6.55 -3.31
N ALA A 84 -6.97 -6.30 -3.04
CA ALA A 84 -7.60 -5.01 -3.32
C ALA A 84 -6.97 -3.85 -2.56
N LEU A 85 -6.64 -4.06 -1.28
CA LEU A 85 -5.95 -3.07 -0.43
C LEU A 85 -4.51 -2.82 -0.93
N ALA A 86 -3.78 -3.88 -1.26
CA ALA A 86 -2.41 -3.79 -1.76
C ALA A 86 -2.34 -3.03 -3.10
N VAL A 87 -3.26 -3.32 -4.04
CA VAL A 87 -3.35 -2.60 -5.32
C VAL A 87 -3.65 -1.12 -5.11
N TYR A 88 -4.55 -0.79 -4.18
CA TYR A 88 -4.88 0.61 -3.88
C TYR A 88 -3.67 1.37 -3.34
N LEU A 89 -2.98 0.79 -2.36
CA LEU A 89 -1.78 1.39 -1.77
C LEU A 89 -0.66 1.53 -2.80
N TYR A 90 -0.50 0.57 -3.70
CA TYR A 90 0.46 0.69 -4.80
C TYR A 90 0.08 1.82 -5.77
N ALA A 91 -1.20 1.98 -6.10
CA ALA A 91 -1.68 3.09 -6.93
C ALA A 91 -1.44 4.46 -6.29
N LEU A 92 -1.53 4.58 -4.95
CA LEU A 92 -1.10 5.80 -4.24
C LEU A 92 0.39 6.08 -4.44
N GLY A 93 1.24 5.04 -4.41
CA GLY A 93 2.67 5.18 -4.69
C GLY A 93 2.95 5.66 -6.11
N VAL A 94 2.20 5.18 -7.10
CA VAL A 94 2.29 5.65 -8.49
C VAL A 94 1.85 7.12 -8.59
N LEU A 95 0.70 7.48 -7.99
CA LEU A 95 0.21 8.87 -8.01
C LEU A 95 1.07 9.85 -7.21
N ALA A 96 1.91 9.36 -6.30
CA ALA A 96 2.88 10.17 -5.60
C ALA A 96 4.05 10.58 -6.53
N GLU A 97 4.35 9.79 -7.56
CA GLU A 97 5.31 10.19 -8.59
C GLU A 97 4.67 11.21 -9.55
N GLU A 98 5.39 12.30 -9.81
CA GLU A 98 4.91 13.32 -10.73
C GLU A 98 4.72 12.72 -12.14
N GLU A 99 3.57 13.03 -12.75
CA GLU A 99 3.27 12.71 -14.15
C GLU A 99 3.18 11.22 -14.48
N GLN A 100 3.25 10.32 -13.50
CA GLN A 100 3.05 8.91 -13.76
C GLN A 100 1.57 8.63 -14.07
N PRO A 101 1.27 8.05 -15.25
CA PRO A 101 -0.07 7.63 -15.56
C PRO A 101 -0.43 6.39 -14.71
N LEU A 102 -1.67 6.36 -14.22
CA LEU A 102 -2.25 5.12 -13.74
C LEU A 102 -2.51 4.22 -14.95
N THR A 103 -1.68 3.19 -15.13
CA THR A 103 -1.79 2.22 -16.23
C THR A 103 -2.57 0.97 -15.86
N PHE A 104 -3.03 0.86 -14.60
CA PHE A 104 -3.78 -0.29 -14.11
C PHE A 104 -4.95 -0.63 -15.02
N ARG A 105 -5.08 -1.92 -15.36
CA ARG A 105 -6.32 -2.42 -15.95
C ARG A 105 -7.43 -2.31 -14.90
N GLU A 106 -8.68 -2.10 -15.33
CA GLU A 106 -9.84 -2.10 -14.43
C GLU A 106 -10.18 -3.48 -13.87
N GLU A 107 -9.73 -4.51 -14.58
CA GLU A 107 -10.03 -5.92 -14.38
C GLU A 107 -9.78 -6.46 -12.95
N PRO A 108 -8.77 -6.00 -12.18
CA PRO A 108 -8.52 -6.53 -10.84
C PRO A 108 -9.71 -6.30 -9.91
N TYR A 109 -10.22 -5.07 -9.81
CA TYR A 109 -11.30 -4.76 -8.87
C TYR A 109 -12.63 -5.41 -9.26
N ALA A 110 -12.90 -5.52 -10.56
CA ALA A 110 -14.08 -6.22 -11.08
C ALA A 110 -14.08 -7.70 -10.71
N ALA A 111 -12.92 -8.37 -10.73
CA ALA A 111 -12.77 -9.77 -10.33
C ALA A 111 -12.67 -9.95 -8.80
N LEU A 112 -12.14 -8.97 -8.07
CA LEU A 112 -11.92 -9.05 -6.62
C LEU A 112 -13.19 -8.83 -5.81
N ALA A 113 -14.08 -7.92 -6.23
CA ALA A 113 -15.32 -7.65 -5.52
C ALA A 113 -16.21 -8.88 -5.27
N PRO A 114 -16.52 -9.73 -6.28
CA PRO A 114 -17.34 -10.93 -6.05
C PRO A 114 -16.63 -11.97 -5.16
N ARG A 115 -15.30 -12.08 -5.25
CA ARG A 115 -14.51 -12.96 -4.36
C ARG A 115 -14.57 -12.46 -2.92
N ALA A 116 -14.36 -11.16 -2.69
CA ALA A 116 -14.44 -10.54 -1.38
C ALA A 116 -15.82 -10.74 -0.71
N ALA A 117 -16.90 -10.79 -1.50
CA ALA A 117 -18.26 -11.03 -1.00
C ALA A 117 -18.42 -12.39 -0.30
N ALA A 118 -17.61 -13.39 -0.66
CA ALA A 118 -17.60 -14.70 -0.01
C ALA A 118 -17.12 -14.64 1.46
N ALA A 119 -16.33 -13.61 1.80
CA ALA A 119 -15.92 -13.33 3.17
C ALA A 119 -16.84 -12.31 3.85
N ASP A 120 -17.13 -11.19 3.17
CA ASP A 120 -17.95 -10.10 3.69
C ASP A 120 -18.58 -9.25 2.55
N PRO A 121 -19.92 -9.12 2.48
CA PRO A 121 -20.58 -8.24 1.51
C PRO A 121 -20.23 -6.75 1.63
N ALA A 122 -19.90 -6.26 2.82
CA ALA A 122 -19.42 -4.89 3.02
C ALA A 122 -18.03 -4.69 2.39
N ALA A 123 -17.16 -5.69 2.48
CA ALA A 123 -15.87 -5.66 1.81
C ALA A 123 -16.03 -5.62 0.28
N ALA A 124 -16.96 -6.40 -0.28
CA ALA A 124 -17.23 -6.36 -1.72
C ALA A 124 -17.62 -4.95 -2.22
N ARG A 125 -18.49 -4.25 -1.46
CA ARG A 125 -18.86 -2.86 -1.76
C ARG A 125 -17.66 -1.92 -1.69
N ALA A 126 -16.86 -2.02 -0.63
CA ALA A 126 -15.65 -1.22 -0.46
C ALA A 126 -14.65 -1.44 -1.61
N VAL A 127 -14.42 -2.69 -2.01
CA VAL A 127 -13.54 -3.05 -3.15
C VAL A 127 -14.07 -2.45 -4.45
N ALA A 128 -15.37 -2.53 -4.70
CA ALA A 128 -15.99 -1.95 -5.90
C ALA A 128 -15.87 -0.40 -5.92
N GLU A 129 -16.09 0.27 -4.80
CA GLU A 129 -15.96 1.73 -4.67
C GLU A 129 -14.52 2.19 -4.89
N ILE A 130 -13.52 1.51 -4.30
CA ILE A 130 -12.10 1.78 -4.55
C ILE A 130 -11.77 1.62 -6.03
N GLY A 131 -12.26 0.55 -6.67
CA GLY A 131 -12.07 0.33 -8.11
C GLY A 131 -12.65 1.47 -8.96
N ALA A 132 -13.83 1.97 -8.62
CA ALA A 132 -14.45 3.10 -9.32
C ALA A 132 -13.65 4.41 -9.16
N ILE A 133 -13.11 4.67 -7.97
CA ILE A 133 -12.26 5.84 -7.69
C ILE A 133 -10.98 5.78 -8.52
N LEU A 134 -10.31 4.62 -8.57
CA LEU A 134 -9.08 4.46 -9.34
C LEU A 134 -9.33 4.51 -10.85
N ARG A 135 -10.47 3.99 -11.32
CA ARG A 135 -10.92 4.18 -12.71
C ARG A 135 -11.03 5.66 -13.06
N ALA A 136 -11.76 6.44 -12.26
CA ALA A 136 -11.92 7.87 -12.51
C ALA A 136 -10.57 8.61 -12.49
N ALA A 137 -9.66 8.23 -11.59
CA ALA A 137 -8.30 8.81 -11.55
C ALA A 137 -7.44 8.44 -12.77
N ARG A 138 -7.65 7.25 -13.34
CA ARG A 138 -7.03 6.80 -14.60
C ARG A 138 -7.61 7.51 -15.82
N GLU A 139 -8.93 7.67 -15.88
CA GLU A 139 -9.59 8.45 -16.94
C GLU A 139 -9.12 9.91 -16.95
N ALA A 140 -8.76 10.44 -15.77
CA ALA A 140 -8.15 11.74 -15.59
C ALA A 140 -6.62 11.78 -15.85
N ASN A 141 -6.01 10.72 -16.38
CA ASN A 141 -4.57 10.73 -16.74
C ASN A 141 -4.25 11.93 -17.62
N LEU A 142 -3.17 12.64 -17.28
CA LEU A 142 -2.65 13.71 -18.12
C LEU A 142 -2.13 13.13 -19.44
N PRO A 143 -2.31 13.83 -20.58
CA PRO A 143 -1.73 13.40 -21.83
C PRO A 143 -0.20 13.43 -21.74
N PRO A 144 0.52 12.54 -22.45
CA PRO A 144 1.98 12.57 -22.51
C PRO A 144 2.48 13.97 -22.92
N GLY A 145 3.41 14.53 -22.14
CA GLY A 145 4.00 15.84 -22.45
C GLY A 145 3.18 17.06 -22.02
N ALA A 146 2.11 16.91 -21.22
CA ALA A 146 1.30 18.04 -20.71
C ALA A 146 2.10 19.16 -20.00
N ARG A 147 3.33 18.89 -19.55
CA ARG A 147 4.25 19.87 -18.94
C ARG A 147 5.53 20.11 -19.75
N ALA A 148 5.79 19.33 -20.81
CA ALA A 148 7.03 19.37 -21.57
C ALA A 148 7.04 20.51 -22.61
N ASN A 149 6.77 21.74 -22.17
CA ASN A 149 6.73 22.89 -23.06
C ASN A 149 7.66 23.99 -22.51
N SER A 150 8.96 23.85 -22.75
CA SER A 150 9.94 24.93 -22.54
C SER A 150 9.76 26.12 -23.51
N ALA A 151 8.67 26.14 -24.31
CA ALA A 151 8.47 27.06 -25.43
C ALA A 151 7.28 28.03 -25.26
N GLY A 152 6.51 27.95 -24.18
CA GLY A 152 5.41 28.86 -23.89
C GLY A 152 5.05 28.73 -22.43
N GLN A 153 4.75 29.87 -21.78
CA GLN A 153 4.43 30.02 -20.36
C GLN A 153 4.09 28.69 -19.67
N ALA A 154 4.97 28.22 -18.79
CA ALA A 154 4.76 27.00 -18.02
C ALA A 154 3.48 27.13 -17.18
N THR A 155 2.35 26.71 -17.74
CA THR A 155 1.14 26.45 -16.96
C THR A 155 1.47 25.24 -16.10
N VAL A 156 1.81 25.48 -14.84
CA VAL A 156 1.95 24.42 -13.84
C VAL A 156 0.59 23.73 -13.74
N VAL A 157 0.41 22.65 -14.49
CA VAL A 157 -0.75 21.78 -14.31
C VAL A 157 -0.49 21.03 -13.01
N GLU A 158 -1.09 21.49 -11.91
CA GLU A 158 -1.07 20.76 -10.66
C GLU A 158 -1.87 19.47 -10.82
N ASP A 159 -1.21 18.32 -10.66
CA ASP A 159 -1.90 17.04 -10.64
C ASP A 159 -2.65 16.88 -9.31
N HIS A 160 -3.95 17.16 -9.33
CA HIS A 160 -4.81 17.08 -8.15
C HIS A 160 -5.35 15.67 -7.88
N ARG A 161 -5.04 14.68 -8.73
CA ARG A 161 -5.65 13.34 -8.65
C ARG A 161 -5.36 12.67 -7.33
N LEU A 162 -4.11 12.72 -6.86
CA LEU A 162 -3.69 12.13 -5.60
C LEU A 162 -4.54 12.60 -4.40
N ARG A 163 -4.75 13.93 -4.29
CA ARG A 163 -5.56 14.51 -3.20
C ARG A 163 -7.03 14.10 -3.30
N SER A 164 -7.57 14.03 -4.52
CA SER A 164 -8.94 13.58 -4.76
C SER A 164 -9.12 12.12 -4.38
N VAL A 165 -8.21 11.24 -4.82
CA VAL A 165 -8.22 9.80 -4.55
C VAL A 165 -8.16 9.53 -3.05
N ILE A 166 -7.20 10.11 -2.33
CA ILE A 166 -7.07 9.92 -0.87
C ILE A 166 -8.36 10.29 -0.13
N ARG A 167 -9.01 11.40 -0.51
CA ARG A 167 -10.24 11.85 0.15
C ARG A 167 -11.43 10.96 -0.18
N ALA A 168 -11.61 10.62 -1.45
CA ALA A 168 -12.72 9.80 -1.93
C ALA A 168 -12.63 8.37 -1.39
N ALA A 169 -11.41 7.82 -1.30
CA ALA A 169 -11.18 6.44 -0.93
C ALA A 169 -11.18 6.19 0.59
N ASP A 170 -11.18 7.21 1.44
CA ASP A 170 -11.08 6.99 2.88
C ASP A 170 -12.19 6.12 3.45
N THR A 171 -13.46 6.44 3.19
CA THR A 171 -14.58 5.63 3.67
C THR A 171 -14.48 4.16 3.22
N PRO A 172 -14.30 3.84 1.93
CA PRO A 172 -14.18 2.45 1.52
C PRO A 172 -12.88 1.78 1.98
N VAL A 173 -11.76 2.50 2.11
CA VAL A 173 -10.51 1.94 2.69
C VAL A 173 -10.70 1.56 4.15
N GLN A 174 -11.31 2.43 4.97
CA GLN A 174 -11.59 2.10 6.37
C GLN A 174 -12.56 0.91 6.48
N ALA A 175 -13.58 0.85 5.62
CA ALA A 175 -14.50 -0.29 5.58
C ALA A 175 -13.79 -1.60 5.19
N LEU A 176 -12.91 -1.56 4.19
CA LEU A 176 -12.14 -2.72 3.75
C LEU A 176 -11.17 -3.21 4.84
N VAL A 177 -10.43 -2.29 5.47
CA VAL A 177 -9.51 -2.61 6.58
C VAL A 177 -10.27 -3.23 7.75
N ALA A 178 -11.42 -2.67 8.11
CA ALA A 178 -12.26 -3.19 9.19
C ALA A 178 -12.82 -4.59 8.88
N ALA A 179 -13.33 -4.80 7.66
CA ALA A 179 -13.86 -6.09 7.23
C ALA A 179 -12.75 -7.17 7.20
N LEU A 180 -11.58 -6.83 6.69
CA LEU A 180 -10.43 -7.72 6.66
C LEU A 180 -9.97 -8.08 8.08
N ALA A 181 -9.84 -7.09 8.96
CA ALA A 181 -9.49 -7.30 10.35
C ALA A 181 -10.51 -8.19 11.07
N ALA A 182 -11.81 -7.96 10.87
CA ALA A 182 -12.87 -8.78 11.44
C ALA A 182 -12.84 -10.22 10.89
N GLY A 183 -12.60 -10.39 9.60
CA GLY A 183 -12.50 -11.71 8.96
C GLY A 183 -11.32 -12.53 9.47
N ILE A 184 -10.15 -11.91 9.62
CA ILE A 184 -8.97 -12.51 10.26
C ILE A 184 -9.25 -12.80 11.72
N ALA A 185 -9.98 -11.92 12.41
CA ALA A 185 -10.33 -12.12 13.80
C ALA A 185 -11.31 -13.29 14.02
N ALA A 186 -12.22 -13.51 13.08
CA ALA A 186 -13.20 -14.59 13.13
C ALA A 186 -12.64 -15.94 12.63
N ALA A 187 -11.48 -15.94 11.95
CA ALA A 187 -10.85 -17.17 11.50
C ALA A 187 -10.41 -18.02 12.71
N PRO A 188 -10.73 -19.33 12.75
CA PRO A 188 -10.29 -20.20 13.82
C PRO A 188 -8.75 -20.21 13.87
N PRO A 189 -8.15 -20.27 15.08
CA PRO A 189 -6.70 -20.38 15.19
C PRO A 189 -6.25 -21.65 14.46
N ALA A 190 -5.27 -21.47 13.58
CA ALA A 190 -4.44 -22.55 13.06
C ALA A 190 -3.89 -23.36 14.26
N GLY A 191 -3.83 -24.69 14.15
CA GLY A 191 -3.55 -25.65 15.21
C GLY A 191 -2.24 -25.44 15.98
N ALA A 192 -2.01 -26.33 16.94
CA ALA A 192 -1.24 -26.12 18.17
C ALA A 192 0.30 -25.96 18.06
N GLU A 193 0.91 -25.85 16.87
CA GLU A 193 2.38 -25.95 16.73
C GLU A 193 3.12 -24.64 16.38
N ARG A 194 2.40 -23.55 16.12
CA ARG A 194 2.96 -22.18 16.05
C ARG A 194 2.17 -21.32 17.04
N ARG A 195 2.67 -20.19 17.58
CA ARG A 195 1.80 -19.29 18.39
C ARG A 195 0.80 -18.60 17.45
N PRO A 196 -0.39 -19.16 17.18
CA PRO A 196 -1.22 -18.73 16.05
C PRO A 196 -1.83 -17.35 16.33
N GLY A 197 -1.96 -17.00 17.61
CA GLY A 197 -2.41 -15.68 18.06
C GLY A 197 -1.39 -14.57 17.83
N ALA A 198 -0.08 -14.83 17.95
CA ALA A 198 0.93 -13.78 17.89
C ALA A 198 1.11 -13.20 16.47
N ASP A 199 1.11 -14.07 15.46
CA ASP A 199 1.25 -13.68 14.05
C ASP A 199 -0.02 -12.96 13.57
N ARG A 200 -1.19 -13.48 13.97
CA ARG A 200 -2.48 -12.86 13.71
C ARG A 200 -2.60 -11.48 14.36
N GLU A 201 -2.24 -11.35 15.63
CA GLU A 201 -2.21 -10.05 16.32
C GLU A 201 -1.22 -9.07 15.69
N ALA A 202 -0.05 -9.55 15.25
CA ALA A 202 0.91 -8.73 14.53
C ALA A 202 0.31 -8.19 13.22
N TYR A 203 -0.39 -9.04 12.47
CA TYR A 203 -1.04 -8.61 11.23
C TYR A 203 -2.23 -7.67 11.47
N LEU A 204 -3.04 -7.88 12.50
CA LEU A 204 -4.09 -6.94 12.90
C LEU A 204 -3.52 -5.56 13.28
N ARG A 205 -2.34 -5.51 13.92
CA ARG A 205 -1.63 -4.24 14.17
C ARG A 205 -1.15 -3.56 12.90
N VAL A 206 -0.70 -4.32 11.90
CA VAL A 206 -0.36 -3.78 10.57
C VAL A 206 -1.58 -3.16 9.91
N LEU A 207 -2.72 -3.86 9.89
CA LEU A 207 -3.97 -3.34 9.31
C LEU A 207 -4.44 -2.06 10.00
N ALA A 208 -4.37 -2.01 11.34
CA ALA A 208 -4.66 -0.80 12.10
C ALA A 208 -3.74 0.37 11.71
N ALA A 209 -2.42 0.13 11.62
CA ALA A 209 -1.45 1.14 11.22
C ALA A 209 -1.68 1.64 9.77
N ILE A 210 -2.08 0.76 8.85
CA ILE A 210 -2.47 1.17 7.48
C ILE A 210 -3.70 2.08 7.52
N GLY A 211 -4.74 1.71 8.26
CA GLY A 211 -5.96 2.51 8.40
C GLY A 211 -5.69 3.88 9.02
N GLU A 212 -4.87 3.93 10.08
CA GLU A 212 -4.41 5.17 10.73
C GLU A 212 -3.62 6.07 9.77
N GLY A 213 -2.63 5.51 9.07
CA GLY A 213 -1.83 6.24 8.09
C GLY A 213 -2.69 6.82 6.96
N HIS A 214 -3.69 6.07 6.49
CA HIS A 214 -4.64 6.57 5.49
C HIS A 214 -5.50 7.73 6.03
N ALA A 215 -6.05 7.60 7.24
CA ALA A 215 -6.84 8.65 7.87
C ALA A 215 -6.01 9.93 8.08
N MET A 216 -4.74 9.78 8.48
CA MET A 216 -3.78 10.88 8.55
C MET A 216 -3.62 11.55 7.18
N LEU A 217 -3.39 10.78 6.11
CA LEU A 217 -3.27 11.33 4.75
C LEU A 217 -4.49 12.16 4.34
N LYS A 218 -5.71 11.67 4.60
CA LYS A 218 -6.94 12.44 4.36
C LYS A 218 -6.97 13.75 5.14
N ALA A 219 -6.69 13.69 6.45
CA ALA A 219 -6.74 14.87 7.33
C ALA A 219 -5.73 15.93 6.89
N ARG A 220 -4.56 15.51 6.39
CA ARG A 220 -3.46 16.40 6.02
C ARG A 220 -3.44 16.83 4.56
N ALA A 221 -4.26 16.21 3.70
CA ALA A 221 -4.40 16.57 2.28
C ALA A 221 -4.88 18.01 1.99
N ARG A 222 -5.04 18.89 3.00
CA ARG A 222 -5.42 20.31 2.87
C ARG A 222 -4.48 21.31 3.57
N HIS A 223 -3.68 20.92 4.56
CA HIS A 223 -3.26 21.88 5.61
C HIS A 223 -1.80 21.80 6.08
N ILE A 224 -0.90 21.12 5.37
CA ILE A 224 0.53 21.08 5.76
C ILE A 224 1.44 21.48 4.59
N THR A 225 2.55 22.16 4.92
CA THR A 225 3.76 22.23 4.09
C THR A 225 4.26 20.83 3.70
N GLN A 226 4.96 20.73 2.56
CA GLN A 226 5.45 19.44 2.05
C GLN A 226 6.45 18.76 3.00
N GLU A 227 7.30 19.53 3.70
CA GLU A 227 8.34 19.00 4.59
C GLU A 227 7.76 18.34 5.85
N ASP A 228 6.77 18.96 6.47
CA ASP A 228 6.13 18.42 7.67
C ASP A 228 5.31 17.18 7.33
N LEU A 229 4.63 17.18 6.18
CA LEU A 229 3.93 15.99 5.65
C LEU A 229 4.93 14.85 5.39
N ALA A 230 6.09 15.15 4.81
CA ALA A 230 7.13 14.15 4.56
C ALA A 230 7.69 13.56 5.87
N ARG A 231 7.85 14.37 6.92
CA ARG A 231 8.29 13.91 8.24
C ARG A 231 7.26 12.98 8.89
N GLU A 232 5.99 13.36 8.85
CA GLU A 232 4.89 12.55 9.38
C GLU A 232 4.78 11.21 8.63
N LEU A 233 4.89 11.22 7.30
CA LEU A 233 4.85 10.01 6.49
C LEU A 233 6.00 9.04 6.77
N ARG A 234 7.22 9.54 6.97
CA ARG A 234 8.35 8.71 7.40
C ARG A 234 8.12 8.10 8.79
N ALA A 235 7.51 8.85 9.71
CA ALA A 235 7.18 8.34 11.03
C ALA A 235 6.10 7.23 10.98
N GLU A 236 5.12 7.35 10.07
CA GLU A 236 4.14 6.30 9.81
C GLU A 236 4.74 5.09 9.09
N GLU A 237 5.67 5.29 8.15
CA GLU A 237 6.41 4.20 7.51
C GLU A 237 7.23 3.43 8.55
N ASP A 238 7.96 4.13 9.41
CA ASP A 238 8.68 3.54 10.54
C ASP A 238 7.73 2.77 11.48
N ARG A 239 6.51 3.27 11.71
CA ARG A 239 5.50 2.55 12.50
C ARG A 239 5.09 1.25 11.81
N LEU A 240 4.84 1.28 10.50
CA LEU A 240 4.52 0.10 9.70
C LEU A 240 5.65 -0.92 9.74
N ILE A 241 6.89 -0.50 9.52
CA ILE A 241 8.08 -1.36 9.57
C ILE A 241 8.23 -2.00 10.96
N ARG A 242 8.05 -1.22 12.04
CA ARG A 242 8.08 -1.74 13.41
C ARG A 242 6.97 -2.76 13.68
N ALA A 243 5.77 -2.55 13.14
CA ALA A 243 4.69 -3.53 13.22
C ALA A 243 5.05 -4.80 12.44
N ALA A 244 5.66 -4.65 11.26
CA ALA A 244 6.06 -5.73 10.38
C ALA A 244 7.18 -6.61 10.96
N TYR A 245 8.12 -6.06 11.74
CA TYR A 245 9.16 -6.87 12.41
C TYR A 245 8.61 -7.93 13.37
N ARG A 246 7.33 -7.83 13.75
CA ARG A 246 6.63 -8.81 14.58
C ARG A 246 5.90 -9.86 13.77
N LEU A 247 5.84 -9.71 12.45
CA LEU A 247 5.31 -10.73 11.56
C LEU A 247 6.33 -11.87 11.43
N PRO A 248 5.87 -13.12 11.33
CA PRO A 248 6.75 -14.24 11.02
C PRO A 248 7.40 -13.98 9.65
N ALA A 249 8.64 -14.45 9.49
CA ALA A 249 9.30 -14.43 8.19
C ALA A 249 8.42 -15.18 7.18
N ASP A 250 8.03 -14.50 6.10
CA ASP A 250 7.25 -15.12 5.03
C ASP A 250 8.17 -16.10 4.27
N PRO A 251 7.93 -17.43 4.35
CA PRO A 251 8.74 -18.41 3.63
C PRO A 251 8.65 -18.23 2.10
N ALA A 252 7.62 -17.54 1.60
CA ALA A 252 7.51 -17.20 0.19
C ALA A 252 8.49 -16.10 -0.24
N ILE A 253 9.07 -15.30 0.66
CA ILE A 253 10.06 -14.27 0.29
C ILE A 253 11.33 -14.90 -0.29
N GLY A 254 11.71 -16.11 0.16
CA GLY A 254 12.83 -16.87 -0.42
C GLY A 254 12.49 -17.62 -1.72
N ALA A 255 11.20 -17.87 -1.98
CA ALA A 255 10.73 -18.62 -3.15
C ALA A 255 10.13 -17.74 -4.26
N ARG A 256 9.96 -16.43 -4.02
CA ARG A 256 9.44 -15.48 -5.00
C ARG A 256 10.44 -15.29 -6.15
N ARG A 257 10.02 -15.67 -7.37
CA ARG A 257 10.35 -14.90 -8.59
C ARG A 257 10.15 -13.40 -8.25
N PRO A 258 11.01 -12.48 -8.74
CA PRO A 258 11.03 -11.10 -8.27
C PRO A 258 9.62 -10.50 -8.24
N LEU A 259 9.37 -9.70 -7.20
CA LEU A 259 8.12 -9.09 -6.69
C LEU A 259 7.10 -8.49 -7.71
N GLY A 260 7.31 -8.66 -9.01
CA GLY A 260 6.38 -8.39 -10.08
C GLY A 260 5.36 -9.51 -10.36
N GLY A 261 5.15 -10.52 -9.52
CA GLY A 261 4.18 -11.58 -9.84
C GLY A 261 2.74 -11.07 -9.98
N VAL A 262 2.14 -10.60 -8.88
CA VAL A 262 0.75 -10.12 -8.85
C VAL A 262 0.64 -8.65 -9.26
N VAL A 263 1.61 -7.83 -8.85
CA VAL A 263 1.67 -6.43 -9.30
C VAL A 263 2.07 -6.34 -10.77
N ALA A 264 2.98 -7.15 -11.32
CA ALA A 264 3.28 -7.07 -12.76
C ALA A 264 2.30 -7.85 -13.65
N GLU A 265 1.55 -8.86 -13.16
CA GLU A 265 0.36 -9.36 -13.89
C GLU A 265 -0.70 -8.27 -14.08
N VAL A 266 -0.81 -7.34 -13.11
CA VAL A 266 -1.78 -6.24 -13.15
C VAL A 266 -1.21 -4.96 -13.83
N VAL A 267 0.12 -4.80 -13.88
CA VAL A 267 0.80 -3.56 -14.29
C VAL A 267 1.53 -3.66 -15.64
N GLN A 268 1.78 -4.86 -16.20
CA GLN A 268 2.43 -4.97 -17.51
C GLN A 268 1.50 -5.45 -18.64
N PRO A 269 1.67 -4.92 -19.87
CA PRO A 269 0.83 -5.25 -21.03
C PRO A 269 0.89 -6.73 -21.43
#